data_AF-A0A2V9ZIY9-F1
#
_entry.id   AF-A0A2V9ZIY9-F1
#
_cell.length_a   1.000
_cell.length_b   1.000
_cell.length_c   1.000
_cell.angle_alpha   90.00
_cell.angle_beta   90.00
_cell.angle_gamma   90.00
#
_symmetry.space_group_name_H-M   'P 1'
#
loop_
_entity.id
_entity.type
_entity.pdbx_description
1 polymer ?
#
loop_
_entity_poly.entity_id
_entity_poly.type
_entity_poly.pdbx_seq_one_letter_code
_entity_poly.pdbx_strand_id
1 'polypeptide(L)'
;MHDIPVGQVKLAIRRIAMGPAEVRQLTPLSAELLDLCEGSLTVEEIAAEFRQNKIEVSGVPADKLCLAGLEILLQQRLIGLT
;
A
#
# COMPACT_ATOMS: atom_id res chain seq x y z
N MET A 1 -23.09 -19.22 11.35
CA MET A 1 -22.61 -17.94 11.91
C MET A 1 -21.27 -17.69 11.24
N HIS A 2 -21.20 -16.78 10.27
CA HIS A 2 -19.97 -16.57 9.50
C HIS A 2 -19.02 -15.74 10.38
N ASP A 3 -17.88 -16.32 10.75
CA ASP A 3 -16.83 -15.65 11.51
C ASP A 3 -16.35 -14.41 10.76
N ILE A 4 -16.63 -13.23 11.31
CA ILE A 4 -16.04 -11.97 10.85
C ILE A 4 -14.61 -11.96 11.42
N PRO A 5 -13.56 -11.80 10.59
CA PRO A 5 -12.18 -11.83 11.06
C PRO A 5 -11.95 -10.77 12.14
N VAL A 6 -11.29 -11.19 13.23
CA VAL A 6 -11.09 -10.39 14.46
C VAL A 6 -10.04 -9.28 14.30
N GLY A 7 -9.33 -9.24 13.16
CA GLY A 7 -8.27 -8.26 12.89
C GLY A 7 -8.76 -7.01 12.17
N GLN A 8 -8.16 -5.86 12.47
CA GLN A 8 -8.35 -4.64 11.68
C GLN A 8 -7.88 -4.88 10.25
N VAL A 9 -8.72 -4.55 9.27
CA VAL A 9 -8.39 -4.62 7.85
C VAL A 9 -8.48 -3.22 7.25
N LYS A 10 -7.59 -2.89 6.31
CA LYS A 10 -7.69 -1.70 5.48
C LYS A 10 -8.23 -2.06 4.11
N LEU A 11 -9.24 -1.29 3.67
CA LEU A 11 -9.84 -1.42 2.34
C LEU A 11 -9.43 -0.22 1.50
N ALA A 12 -8.91 -0.47 0.31
CA ALA A 12 -8.78 0.54 -0.73
C ALA A 12 -10.05 0.55 -1.58
N ILE A 13 -10.67 1.73 -1.70
CA ILE A 13 -11.88 1.93 -2.49
C ILE A 13 -11.54 2.89 -3.63
N ARG A 14 -11.62 2.38 -4.86
CA ARG A 14 -11.37 3.18 -6.06
C ARG A 14 -12.68 3.40 -6.80
N ARG A 15 -13.03 4.67 -7.00
CA ARG A 15 -14.19 5.05 -7.82
C ARG A 15 -13.82 4.96 -9.30
N ILE A 16 -14.66 4.29 -10.08
CA ILE A 16 -14.56 4.24 -11.54
C ILE A 16 -15.62 5.16 -12.12
N ALA A 17 -15.28 5.91 -13.18
CA ALA A 17 -16.17 6.91 -13.79
C ALA A 17 -17.49 6.31 -14.29
N MET A 18 -17.45 5.07 -14.78
CA MET A 18 -18.63 4.32 -15.21
C MET A 18 -18.56 2.90 -14.64
N GLY A 19 -19.27 2.66 -13.53
CA GLY A 19 -19.38 1.32 -12.93
C GLY A 19 -19.38 1.33 -11.40
N PRO A 20 -19.51 0.13 -10.80
CA PRO A 20 -19.37 -0.03 -9.35
C PRO A 20 -17.93 0.31 -8.91
N ALA A 21 -17.80 0.77 -7.68
CA ALA A 21 -16.48 1.00 -7.10
C ALA A 21 -15.71 -0.33 -6.98
N GLU A 22 -14.41 -0.29 -7.25
CA GLU A 22 -13.51 -1.39 -6.95
C GLU A 22 -13.13 -1.33 -5.47
N VAL A 23 -13.39 -2.42 -4.75
CA VAL A 23 -13.01 -2.56 -3.34
C VAL A 23 -11.98 -3.67 -3.25
N ARG A 24 -10.84 -3.37 -2.62
CA ARG A 24 -9.78 -4.34 -2.37
C ARG A 24 -9.34 -4.29 -0.92
N GLN A 25 -9.22 -5.45 -0.30
CA GLN A 25 -8.57 -5.55 1.00
C GLN A 25 -7.05 -5.51 0.79
N LEU A 26 -6.38 -4.62 1.53
CA LEU A 26 -4.94 -4.49 1.49
C LEU A 26 -4.28 -5.50 2.40
N THR A 27 -3.11 -5.98 1.99
CA THR A 27 -2.19 -6.63 2.94
C THR A 27 -1.67 -5.58 3.93
N PRO A 28 -1.23 -5.96 5.13
CA PRO A 28 -0.66 -5.01 6.09
C PRO A 28 0.46 -4.15 5.48
N LEU A 29 1.34 -4.78 4.71
CA LEU A 29 2.43 -4.12 4.01
C LEU A 29 1.94 -3.07 2.99
N SER A 30 0.97 -3.44 2.15
CA SER A 30 0.40 -2.50 1.17
C SER A 30 -0.34 -1.35 1.84
N ALA A 31 -0.94 -1.60 3.00
CA ALA A 31 -1.66 -0.58 3.77
C ALA A 31 -0.69 0.46 4.35
N GLU A 32 0.39 0.02 4.98
CA GLU A 32 1.43 0.92 5.51
C GLU A 32 2.11 1.72 4.41
N LEU A 33 2.44 1.07 3.29
CA LEU A 33 3.05 1.76 2.16
C LEU A 33 2.11 2.78 1.52
N LEU A 34 0.81 2.47 1.42
CA LEU A 34 -0.17 3.40 0.89
C LEU A 34 -0.31 4.64 1.78
N ASP A 35 -0.26 4.49 3.10
CA ASP A 35 -0.30 5.61 4.05
C ASP A 35 0.91 6.54 3.87
N LEU A 36 2.09 5.98 3.58
CA LEU A 36 3.29 6.78 3.27
C LEU A 36 3.18 7.51 1.93
N CYS A 37 2.34 7.03 1.01
CA CYS A 37 2.07 7.72 -0.25
C CYS A 37 1.06 8.86 -0.11
N GLU A 38 0.43 9.05 1.05
CA GLU A 38 -0.47 10.19 1.28
C GLU A 38 0.35 11.47 1.45
N GLY A 39 0.44 12.27 0.38
CA GLY A 39 1.08 13.58 0.42
C GLY A 39 1.95 13.87 -0.79
N SER A 40 2.93 14.75 -0.61
CA SER A 40 3.84 15.22 -1.66
C SER A 40 5.21 14.54 -1.60
N LEU A 41 5.33 13.42 -0.88
CA LEU A 41 6.60 12.76 -0.65
C LEU A 41 7.16 12.16 -1.95
N THR A 42 8.47 12.31 -2.15
CA THR A 42 9.17 11.62 -3.24
C THR A 42 9.35 10.14 -2.94
N VAL A 43 9.69 9.36 -3.96
CA VAL A 43 9.99 7.93 -3.78
C VAL A 43 11.16 7.73 -2.80
N GLU A 44 12.16 8.61 -2.82
CA GLU A 44 13.29 8.57 -1.89
C GLU A 44 12.87 8.85 -0.45
N GLU A 45 11.98 9.82 -0.24
CA GLU A 45 11.43 10.14 1.08
C GLU A 45 10.57 8.99 1.61
N ILE A 46 9.70 8.42 0.77
CA ILE A 46 8.91 7.23 1.11
C ILE A 46 9.81 6.06 1.49
N ALA A 47 10.87 5.79 0.72
CA ALA A 47 11.82 4.71 1.01
C ALA A 47 12.62 4.95 2.31
N ALA A 48 12.92 6.21 2.64
CA ALA A 48 13.56 6.56 3.91
C ALA A 48 12.62 6.30 5.11
N GLU A 49 11.36 6.75 5.03
CA GLU A 49 10.35 6.51 6.07
C GLU A 49 10.03 5.02 6.22
N PHE A 50 9.88 4.31 5.10
CA PHE A 50 9.64 2.88 5.06
C PHE A 50 10.74 2.09 5.77
N ARG A 51 12.01 2.49 5.60
CA ARG A 51 13.15 1.92 6.34
C ARG A 51 13.08 2.21 7.84
N GLN A 52 12.72 3.44 8.23
CA GLN A 52 12.64 3.81 9.65
C GLN A 52 11.55 3.03 10.39
N ASN A 53 10.45 2.72 9.71
CA ASN A 53 9.35 1.92 10.26
C ASN A 53 9.68 0.43 10.41
N LYS A 54 10.91 -0.01 10.05
CA LYS A 54 11.38 -1.42 10.16
C LYS A 54 10.42 -2.42 9.52
N ILE A 55 9.81 -2.02 8.40
CA ILE A 55 8.92 -2.89 7.64
C ILE A 55 9.81 -3.91 6.91
N GLU A 56 9.99 -5.06 7.54
CA GLU A 56 10.91 -6.10 7.07
C GLU A 56 10.13 -7.32 6.57
N VAL A 57 10.48 -7.76 5.37
CA VAL A 57 10.15 -9.10 4.89
C VAL A 57 11.44 -9.90 4.89
N SER A 58 11.43 -11.07 5.56
CA SER A 58 12.61 -11.90 5.79
C SER A 58 13.45 -12.09 4.52
N GLY A 59 14.68 -11.58 4.54
CA GLY A 59 15.64 -11.72 3.45
C GLY A 59 15.51 -10.70 2.31
N VAL A 60 14.61 -9.73 2.41
CA VAL A 60 14.43 -8.67 1.40
C VAL A 60 14.88 -7.32 1.98
N PRO A 61 15.84 -6.61 1.36
CA PRO A 61 16.20 -5.26 1.75
C PRO A 61 14.98 -4.33 1.66
N ALA A 62 14.78 -3.49 2.69
CA ALA A 62 13.64 -2.57 2.77
C ALA A 62 13.49 -1.67 1.52
N ASP A 63 14.58 -1.20 0.93
CA ASP A 63 14.54 -0.39 -0.30
C ASP A 63 13.93 -1.15 -1.49
N LYS A 64 14.30 -2.44 -1.66
CA LYS A 64 13.73 -3.29 -2.70
C LYS A 64 12.27 -3.61 -2.43
N LEU A 65 11.93 -3.82 -1.17
CA LEU A 65 10.56 -4.09 -0.73
C LEU A 65 9.65 -2.87 -0.98
N CYS A 66 10.14 -1.67 -0.65
CA CYS A 66 9.44 -0.42 -0.89
C CYS A 66 9.17 -0.21 -2.38
N LEU A 67 10.19 -0.35 -3.23
CA LEU A 67 10.04 -0.20 -4.68
C LEU A 67 9.05 -1.21 -5.28
N ALA A 68 9.17 -2.48 -4.89
CA ALA A 68 8.23 -3.51 -5.35
C ALA A 68 6.80 -3.23 -4.87
N GLY A 69 6.63 -2.76 -3.63
CA GLY A 69 5.34 -2.36 -3.09
C GLY A 69 4.73 -1.18 -3.85
N LEU A 70 5.52 -0.16 -4.19
CA LEU A 70 5.07 1.01 -4.96
C LEU A 70 4.63 0.58 -6.36
N GLU A 71 5.39 -0.31 -7.00
CA GLU A 71 5.02 -0.86 -8.30
C GLU A 71 3.69 -1.63 -8.24
N ILE A 72 3.47 -2.44 -7.20
CA ILE A 72 2.21 -3.15 -6.98
C ILE A 72 1.05 -2.16 -6.79
N LEU A 73 1.21 -1.12 -5.97
CA LEU A 73 0.18 -0.11 -5.75
C LEU A 73 -0.15 0.66 -7.05
N LEU A 74 0.86 0.94 -7.88
CA LEU A 74 0.70 1.60 -9.17
C LEU A 74 -0.03 0.69 -10.17
N GLN A 75 0.35 -0.58 -10.27
CA GLN A 75 -0.33 -1.57 -11.12
C GLN A 75 -1.79 -1.77 -10.71
N GLN A 76 -2.07 -1.68 -9.41
CA GLN A 76 -3.43 -1.72 -8.86
C GLN A 76 -4.19 -0.39 -9.02
N ARG A 77 -3.53 0.65 -9.53
CA ARG A 77 -4.05 2.02 -9.70
C ARG A 77 -4.54 2.65 -8.38
N LEU A 78 -3.86 2.31 -7.28
CA LEU A 78 -4.14 2.88 -5.95
C LEU A 78 -3.34 4.17 -5.71
N ILE A 79 -2.19 4.30 -6.37
CA ILE A 79 -1.40 5.52 -6.42
C ILE A 79 -1.24 5.97 -7.88
N GLY A 80 -0.90 7.23 -8.09
CA GLY A 80 -0.54 7.78 -9.39
C GLY A 80 0.78 8.51 -9.29
N LEU A 81 1.56 8.46 -10.37
CA LEU A 81 2.71 9.35 -10.53
C LEU A 81 2.19 10.65 -11.15
N THR A 82 2.33 11.75 -10.43
CA THR A 82 2.06 13.11 -10.93
C THR A 82 3.25 13.68 -11.65
#